data_AF-A0A1F8Q9A0-F1
#
_entry.id   AF-A0A1F8Q9A0-F1
#
_cell.length_a   1.000
_cell.length_b   1.000
_cell.length_c   1.000
_cell.angle_alpha   90.00
_cell.angle_beta   90.00
_cell.angle_gamma   90.00
#
_symmetry.space_group_name_H-M   'P 1'
#
loop_
_entity.id
_entity.type
_entity.pdbx_description
1 polymer ?
#
loop_
_entity_poly.entity_id
_entity_poly.type
_entity_poly.pdbx_seq_one_letter_code
_entity_poly.pdbx_strand_id
1 'polypeptide(L)'
;MTKIVARVISQKGTCQAGHKVGDEFVIGQTTTEGMCSWAFYTLFPFAEPLQFGASFPWESGPDKARVACPDPDNPVIFELRRVE
;
A
#
# COMPACT_ATOMS: atom_id res chain seq x y z
N MET A 1 -11.14 2.06 -14.33
CA MET A 1 -10.21 2.35 -13.23
C MET A 1 -9.75 1.03 -12.66
N THR A 2 -8.45 0.78 -12.68
CA THR A 2 -7.88 -0.48 -12.20
C THR A 2 -7.98 -0.52 -10.68
N LYS A 3 -8.13 -1.69 -10.05
CA LYS A 3 -8.08 -1.78 -8.58
C LYS A 3 -6.62 -1.91 -8.16
N ILE A 4 -6.27 -1.32 -7.02
CA ILE A 4 -4.93 -1.47 -6.42
C ILE A 4 -5.04 -2.39 -5.22
N VAL A 5 -4.20 -3.41 -5.15
CA VAL A 5 -4.02 -4.21 -3.94
C VAL A 5 -2.77 -3.71 -3.23
N ALA A 6 -2.93 -3.32 -1.97
CA ALA A 6 -1.84 -3.07 -1.04
C ALA A 6 -1.59 -4.34 -0.20
N ARG A 7 -0.47 -5.01 -0.43
CA ARG A 7 -0.06 -6.20 0.31
C ARG A 7 1.05 -5.87 1.29
N VAL A 8 0.94 -6.30 2.55
CA VAL A 8 2.04 -6.19 3.50
C VAL A 8 3.13 -7.20 3.14
N ILE A 9 4.31 -6.68 2.77
CA ILE A 9 5.48 -7.50 2.39
C ILE A 9 6.58 -7.50 3.45
N SER A 10 6.55 -6.56 4.39
CA SER A 10 7.48 -6.52 5.52
C SER A 10 6.86 -5.83 6.72
N GLN A 11 7.20 -6.31 7.91
CA GLN A 11 6.89 -5.66 9.18
C GLN A 11 8.15 -5.72 10.04
N LYS A 12 8.62 -4.56 10.48
CA LYS A 12 9.61 -4.46 11.56
C LYS A 12 8.92 -3.95 12.81
N GLY A 13 9.34 -4.45 13.97
CA GLY A 13 8.73 -4.10 15.24
C GLY A 13 7.27 -4.56 15.32
N THR A 14 6.42 -3.77 15.98
CA THR A 14 5.01 -4.10 16.23
C THR A 14 4.08 -3.07 15.60
N CYS A 15 3.21 -3.51 14.68
CA CYS A 15 2.15 -2.66 14.18
C CYS A 15 0.99 -2.61 15.18
N GLN A 16 0.71 -1.44 15.75
CA GLN A 16 -0.39 -1.25 16.71
C GLN A 16 -1.78 -1.45 16.09
N ALA A 17 -1.91 -1.27 14.77
CA ALA A 17 -3.15 -1.56 14.05
C ALA A 17 -3.35 -3.06 13.77
N GLY A 18 -2.38 -3.92 14.14
CA GLY A 18 -2.49 -5.37 14.01
C GLY A 18 -2.07 -5.95 12.67
N HIS A 19 -1.66 -5.13 11.70
CA HIS A 19 -1.24 -5.57 10.36
C HIS A 19 -0.02 -6.49 10.41
N LYS A 20 -0.01 -7.51 9.55
CA LYS A 20 1.01 -8.57 9.45
C LYS A 20 1.37 -8.84 8.00
N VAL A 21 2.55 -9.43 7.78
CA VAL A 21 2.98 -9.89 6.45
C VAL A 21 1.95 -10.85 5.87
N GLY A 22 1.51 -10.58 4.65
CA GLY A 22 0.47 -11.34 3.97
C GLY A 22 -0.90 -10.66 3.94
N ASP A 23 -1.16 -9.69 4.81
CA ASP A 23 -2.42 -8.92 4.76
C ASP A 23 -2.55 -8.18 3.42
N GLU A 24 -3.75 -8.17 2.86
CA GLU A 24 -4.07 -7.49 1.61
C GLU A 24 -5.28 -6.55 1.77
N PHE A 25 -5.17 -5.36 1.21
CA PHE A 25 -6.20 -4.32 1.21
C PHE A 25 -6.47 -3.87 -0.22
N VAL A 26 -7.74 -3.83 -0.62
CA VAL A 26 -8.14 -3.30 -1.93
C VAL A 26 -8.39 -1.80 -1.82
N ILE A 27 -7.54 -0.99 -2.42
CA ILE A 27 -7.70 0.46 -2.53
C ILE A 27 -8.51 0.76 -3.79
N GLY A 28 -9.63 1.45 -3.59
CA GLY A 28 -10.57 1.86 -4.62
C GLY A 28 -11.10 3.26 -4.36
N GLN A 29 -12.35 3.51 -4.74
CA GLN A 29 -13.00 4.82 -4.58
C GLN A 29 -13.30 5.21 -3.12
N THR A 30 -13.48 4.22 -2.25
CA THR A 30 -13.73 4.42 -0.83
C THR A 30 -12.59 3.85 -0.01
N THR A 31 -12.42 4.36 1.21
CA THR A 31 -11.45 3.83 2.17
C THR A 31 -11.72 2.36 2.44
N THR A 32 -10.66 1.55 2.40
CA THR A 32 -10.75 0.11 2.63
C THR A 32 -11.07 -0.20 4.09
N GLU A 33 -12.08 -1.03 4.32
CA GLU A 33 -12.40 -1.54 5.66
C GLU A 33 -11.21 -2.30 6.25
N GLY A 34 -10.99 -2.14 7.56
CA GLY A 34 -9.92 -2.81 8.29
C GLY A 34 -8.52 -2.24 8.04
N MET A 35 -8.33 -1.34 7.08
CA MET A 35 -7.05 -0.69 6.86
C MET A 35 -6.80 0.42 7.90
N CYS A 36 -5.55 0.54 8.36
CA CYS A 36 -5.16 1.66 9.22
C CYS A 36 -5.20 2.97 8.44
N SER A 37 -5.88 4.00 8.96
CA SER A 37 -6.01 5.31 8.31
C SER A 37 -4.66 5.98 8.03
N TRP A 38 -3.66 5.79 8.92
CA TRP A 38 -2.31 6.31 8.71
C TRP A 38 -1.59 5.62 7.55
N ALA A 39 -1.74 4.30 7.42
CA ALA A 39 -1.22 3.57 6.29
C ALA A 39 -1.92 4.04 5.01
N PHE A 40 -3.26 4.10 5.00
CA PHE A 40 -4.03 4.56 3.84
C PHE A 40 -3.59 5.95 3.36
N TYR A 41 -3.44 6.92 4.27
CA TYR A 41 -2.98 8.27 3.97
C TYR A 41 -1.63 8.28 3.22
N THR A 42 -0.68 7.45 3.64
CA THR A 42 0.65 7.38 3.02
C THR A 42 0.66 6.58 1.71
N LEU A 43 -0.18 5.55 1.58
CA LEU A 43 -0.27 4.75 0.36
C LEU A 43 -1.04 5.46 -0.77
N PHE A 44 -2.05 6.26 -0.42
CA PHE A 44 -2.96 6.91 -1.37
C PHE A 44 -2.26 7.68 -2.50
N PRO A 45 -1.27 8.56 -2.25
CA PRO A 45 -0.57 9.29 -3.32
C PRO A 45 0.25 8.40 -4.27
N PHE A 46 0.47 7.12 -3.94
CA PHE A 46 1.07 6.14 -4.86
C PHE A 46 0.03 5.24 -5.51
N ALA A 47 -1.04 4.91 -4.79
CA ALA A 47 -2.15 4.12 -5.29
C ALA A 47 -2.90 4.87 -6.41
N GLU A 48 -3.22 6.14 -6.22
CA GLU A 48 -4.03 6.92 -7.17
C GLU A 48 -3.36 7.04 -8.55
N PRO A 49 -2.07 7.42 -8.68
CA PRO A 49 -1.41 7.45 -9.99
C PRO A 49 -1.34 6.06 -10.64
N LEU A 50 -1.03 5.01 -9.87
CA LEU A 50 -1.05 3.64 -10.38
C LEU A 50 -2.43 3.26 -10.91
N GLN A 51 -3.49 3.72 -10.26
CA GLN A 51 -4.87 3.45 -10.63
C GLN A 51 -5.26 3.97 -12.02
N PHE A 52 -4.61 5.06 -12.44
CA PHE A 52 -4.85 5.76 -13.70
C PHE A 52 -3.76 5.53 -14.75
N GLY A 53 -2.90 4.53 -14.57
CA GLY A 53 -1.94 4.14 -15.61
C GLY A 53 -0.54 4.71 -15.44
N ALA A 54 -0.26 5.55 -14.44
CA ALA A 54 1.08 6.06 -14.18
C ALA A 54 2.00 4.98 -13.58
N SER A 55 3.31 5.18 -13.73
CA SER A 55 4.36 4.31 -13.19
C SER A 55 5.43 5.13 -12.49
N PHE A 56 6.15 4.51 -11.54
CA PHE A 56 7.24 5.17 -10.82
C PHE A 56 8.61 4.71 -11.33
N PRO A 57 9.52 5.63 -11.72
CA PRO A 57 10.78 5.27 -12.38
C PRO A 57 11.80 4.56 -11.47
N TRP A 58 11.60 4.61 -10.15
CA TRP A 58 12.45 3.93 -9.17
C TRP A 58 11.94 2.53 -8.76
N GLU A 59 10.79 2.12 -9.27
CA GLU A 59 10.20 0.81 -8.94
C GLU A 59 10.71 -0.29 -9.86
N SER A 60 10.65 -1.53 -9.38
CA SER A 60 11.10 -2.72 -10.13
C SER A 60 10.23 -3.06 -11.35
N GLY A 61 9.05 -2.45 -11.48
CA GLY A 61 8.12 -2.68 -12.59
C GLY A 61 7.05 -1.58 -12.68
N PRO A 62 6.40 -1.43 -13.84
CA PRO A 62 5.49 -0.31 -14.12
C PRO A 62 4.19 -0.35 -13.32
N ASP A 63 3.79 -1.54 -12.85
CA ASP A 63 2.51 -1.77 -12.17
C ASP A 63 2.64 -1.89 -10.65
N LYS A 64 3.75 -1.38 -10.08
CA LYS A 64 4.10 -1.56 -8.67
C LYS A 64 4.51 -0.25 -7.99
N ALA A 65 4.31 -0.20 -6.68
CA ALA A 65 4.98 0.75 -5.79
C ALA A 65 5.26 0.10 -4.42
N ARG A 66 6.38 0.46 -3.79
CA ARG A 66 6.72 0.05 -2.42
C ARG A 66 6.68 1.26 -1.50
N VAL A 67 5.84 1.19 -0.49
CA VAL A 67 5.58 2.33 0.39
C VAL A 67 5.53 1.87 1.84
N ALA A 68 6.19 2.62 2.73
CA ALA A 68 6.15 2.35 4.16
C ALA A 68 5.00 3.10 4.84
N CYS A 69 4.41 2.49 5.85
CA CYS A 69 3.60 3.14 6.88
C CYS A 69 4.40 4.29 7.53
N PRO A 70 3.76 5.39 7.98
CA PRO A 70 4.46 6.54 8.54
C PRO A 70 5.03 6.34 9.96
N ASP A 71 5.02 5.12 10.50
CA ASP A 71 5.67 4.76 11.77
C ASP A 71 7.15 4.45 11.52
N PRO A 72 8.09 5.35 11.89
CA PRO A 72 9.51 5.14 11.63
C PRO A 72 10.13 4.05 12.52
N ASP A 73 9.55 3.79 13.70
CA ASP A 73 10.07 2.83 14.67
C ASP A 73 9.58 1.40 14.38
N ASN A 74 8.36 1.27 13.84
CA ASN A 74 7.73 -0.01 13.48
C ASN A 74 7.25 -0.04 12.02
N PRO A 75 8.14 0.13 11.03
CA PRO A 75 7.72 0.29 9.65
C PRO A 75 7.08 -0.99 9.11
N VAL A 76 5.84 -0.84 8.65
CA VAL A 76 5.14 -1.81 7.81
C VAL A 76 5.31 -1.39 6.37
N ILE A 77 5.85 -2.25 5.51
CA ILE A 77 6.06 -1.98 4.09
C ILE A 77 4.98 -2.69 3.28
N PHE A 78 4.31 -1.92 2.43
CA PHE A 78 3.31 -2.39 1.49
C PHE A 78 3.88 -2.43 0.08
N GLU A 79 3.59 -3.51 -0.66
CA GLU A 79 3.65 -3.52 -2.13
C GLU A 79 2.25 -3.17 -2.64
N LEU A 80 2.15 -2.08 -3.40
CA LEU A 80 0.99 -1.74 -4.20
C LEU A 80 1.14 -2.44 -5.55
N ARG A 81 0.08 -3.08 -6.03
CA ARG A 81 0.03 -3.69 -7.36
C ARG A 81 -1.31 -3.45 -8.04
N ARG A 82 -1.29 -3.27 -9.35
CA ARG A 82 -2.52 -3.32 -10.15
C ARG A 82 -3.09 -4.74 -10.16
N VAL A 83 -4.41 -4.83 -10.10
CA VAL A 83 -5.16 -6.06 -10.37
C VAL A 83 -6.20 -5.77 -11.44
N GLU A 84 -6.20 -6.60 -12.47
CA GLU A 84 -7.21 -6.60 -13.54
C GLU A 84 -8.59 -7.03 -13.01
#